data_AF-A0A2K1NVK2-F1
#
_entry.id   AF-A0A2K1NVK2-F1
#
_cell.length_a   1.000
_cell.length_b   1.000
_cell.length_c   1.000
_cell.angle_alpha   90.00
_cell.angle_beta   90.00
_cell.angle_gamma   90.00
#
_symmetry.space_group_name_H-M   'P 1'
#
loop_
_entity.id
_entity.type
_entity.pdbx_description
1 polymer ?
#
loop_
_entity_poly.entity_id
_entity_poly.type
_entity_poly.pdbx_seq_one_letter_code
_entity_poly.pdbx_strand_id
1 'polypeptide(L)'
;MSVFSEYKERFILEPRTGSGLRKCQLGAIWALKSYFILNTPEVAALISLPTGSGKSAIMMAACFELNLKKILIIEPSKVLRTQISEQFYNLEILKRIGCLSEDFPKVKVFEVKHIQSTDKWAEIFQEHDVIVAHPNSISPYYKKVFPISAELIDAIFMDEAHH
;
A
#
# COMPACT_ATOMS: atom_id res chain seq x y z
N MET A 1 15.80 4.57 -5.21
CA MET A 1 15.29 3.18 -5.07
C MET A 1 14.08 3.24 -4.15
N SER A 2 13.11 2.32 -4.26
CA SER A 2 11.94 2.33 -3.36
C SER A 2 12.32 1.85 -1.97
N VAL A 3 11.77 2.48 -0.93
CA VAL A 3 12.07 2.15 0.48
C VAL A 3 11.79 0.68 0.81
N PHE A 4 10.76 0.07 0.21
CA PHE A 4 10.37 -1.32 0.47
C PHE A 4 11.39 -2.32 -0.10
N SER A 5 12.09 -1.94 -1.16
CA SER A 5 13.11 -2.76 -1.81
C SER A 5 14.49 -2.51 -1.20
N GLU A 6 14.83 -1.24 -0.95
CA GLU A 6 16.11 -0.82 -0.37
C GLU A 6 16.29 -1.35 1.07
N TYR A 7 15.22 -1.35 1.87
CA TYR A 7 15.27 -1.74 3.28
C TYR A 7 14.54 -3.05 3.56
N LYS A 8 14.35 -3.91 2.55
CA LYS A 8 13.60 -5.16 2.68
C LYS A 8 14.08 -6.03 3.85
N GLU A 9 15.39 -6.19 3.98
CA GLU A 9 16.03 -7.01 5.03
C GLU A 9 15.82 -6.46 6.46
N ARG A 10 15.38 -5.20 6.60
CA ARG A 10 15.02 -4.62 7.90
C ARG A 10 13.59 -4.93 8.33
N PHE A 11 12.75 -5.43 7.42
CA PHE A 11 11.40 -5.90 7.75
C PHE A 11 11.43 -7.35 8.19
N ILE A 12 10.83 -7.63 9.36
CA ILE A 12 10.73 -8.98 9.91
C ILE A 12 9.24 -9.32 10.04
N LEU A 13 8.76 -10.24 9.20
CA LEU A 13 7.35 -10.64 9.18
C LEU A 13 6.88 -11.21 10.53
N GLU A 14 7.73 -12.03 11.15
CA GLU A 14 7.47 -12.69 12.43
C GLU A 14 8.60 -12.34 13.41
N PRO A 15 8.55 -11.15 14.04
CA PRO A 15 9.63 -10.70 14.91
C PRO A 15 9.66 -11.49 16.22
N ARG A 16 10.88 -11.67 16.78
CA ARG A 16 11.07 -12.35 18.08
C ARG A 16 10.66 -11.49 19.28
N THR A 17 10.55 -10.17 19.08
CA THR A 17 10.22 -9.17 20.09
C THR A 17 9.05 -8.32 19.61
N GLY A 18 8.20 -7.86 20.54
CA GLY A 18 6.95 -7.18 20.20
C GLY A 18 5.79 -8.16 20.00
N SER A 19 4.61 -7.62 19.71
CA SER A 19 3.39 -8.44 19.53
C SER A 19 3.30 -9.11 18.16
N GLY A 20 4.06 -8.63 17.17
CA GLY A 20 4.01 -9.11 15.79
C GLY A 20 2.66 -8.91 15.09
N LEU A 21 2.56 -9.42 13.87
CA LEU A 21 1.29 -9.53 13.16
C LEU A 21 0.41 -10.61 13.82
N ARG A 22 -0.90 -10.36 13.88
CA ARG A 22 -1.89 -11.32 14.37
C ARG A 22 -1.97 -12.52 13.43
N LYS A 23 -2.41 -13.68 13.93
CA LYS A 23 -2.56 -14.91 13.13
C LYS A 23 -3.37 -14.72 11.85
N CYS A 24 -4.47 -13.96 11.90
CA CYS A 24 -5.28 -13.68 10.72
C CYS A 24 -4.53 -12.83 9.67
N GLN A 25 -3.69 -11.89 10.13
CA GLN A 25 -2.86 -11.04 9.26
C GLN A 25 -1.74 -11.86 8.63
N LEU A 26 -1.07 -12.72 9.40
CA LEU A 26 -0.05 -13.65 8.89
C LEU A 26 -0.66 -14.60 7.85
N GLY A 27 -1.81 -15.21 8.15
CA GLY A 27 -2.51 -16.08 7.20
C GLY A 27 -2.84 -15.36 5.89
N ALA A 28 -3.29 -14.11 5.95
CA ALA A 28 -3.55 -13.30 4.76
C ALA A 28 -2.27 -13.02 3.94
N ILE A 29 -1.15 -12.69 4.59
CA ILE A 29 0.13 -12.47 3.90
C ILE A 29 0.64 -13.75 3.23
N TRP A 30 0.60 -14.90 3.91
CA TRP A 30 1.02 -16.17 3.33
C TRP A 30 0.15 -16.59 2.14
N ALA A 31 -1.16 -16.41 2.24
CA ALA A 31 -2.09 -16.64 1.13
C ALA A 31 -1.79 -15.71 -0.05
N LEU A 32 -1.53 -14.42 0.23
CA LEU A 32 -1.20 -13.44 -0.80
C LEU A 32 0.13 -13.76 -1.50
N LYS A 33 1.17 -14.18 -0.76
CA LYS A 33 2.44 -14.64 -1.33
C LYS A 33 2.25 -15.84 -2.25
N SER A 34 1.46 -16.83 -1.83
CA SER A 34 1.13 -18.00 -2.65
C SER A 34 0.42 -17.59 -3.93
N TYR A 35 -0.59 -16.72 -3.82
CA TYR A 35 -1.32 -16.17 -4.97
C TYR A 35 -0.38 -15.47 -5.97
N PHE A 36 0.53 -14.63 -5.46
CA PHE A 36 1.45 -13.86 -6.30
C PHE A 36 2.46 -14.75 -7.04
N ILE A 37 2.91 -15.85 -6.42
CA ILE A 37 3.81 -16.82 -7.06
C ILE A 37 3.13 -17.56 -8.21
N LEU A 38 1.84 -17.86 -8.08
CA LEU A 38 1.07 -18.53 -9.14
C LEU A 38 0.86 -17.62 -10.37
N ASN A 39 1.12 -16.32 -10.23
CA ASN A 39 1.09 -15.31 -11.29
C ASN A 39 -0.13 -15.47 -12.19
N THR A 40 -1.32 -15.48 -11.58
CA THR A 40 -2.63 -15.44 -12.26
C THR A 40 -3.13 -13.99 -12.33
N PRO A 41 -2.63 -13.15 -13.26
CA PRO A 41 -2.94 -11.72 -13.32
C PRO A 41 -4.39 -11.42 -13.73
N GLU A 42 -5.16 -12.42 -14.13
CA GLU A 42 -6.52 -12.24 -14.65
C GLU A 42 -7.54 -11.84 -13.58
N VAL A 43 -7.26 -12.12 -12.30
CA VAL A 43 -8.21 -11.85 -11.20
C VAL A 43 -7.54 -11.03 -10.10
N ALA A 44 -8.25 -10.03 -9.57
CA ALA A 44 -7.79 -9.31 -8.40
C ALA A 44 -7.90 -10.19 -7.14
N ALA A 45 -6.88 -10.17 -6.28
CA ALA A 45 -6.95 -10.86 -5.00
C ALA A 45 -7.90 -10.13 -4.04
N LEU A 46 -8.93 -10.84 -3.54
CA LEU A 46 -9.85 -10.30 -2.53
C LEU A 46 -9.46 -10.81 -1.14
N ILE A 47 -8.99 -9.91 -0.27
CA ILE A 47 -8.70 -10.22 1.14
C ILE A 47 -9.88 -9.74 1.99
N SER A 48 -10.72 -10.68 2.44
CA SER A 48 -11.84 -10.38 3.34
C SER A 48 -11.44 -10.59 4.80
N LEU A 49 -11.50 -9.51 5.59
CA LEU A 49 -11.19 -9.50 7.02
C LEU A 49 -12.21 -8.65 7.78
N PRO A 50 -12.59 -9.03 9.01
CA PRO A 50 -13.44 -8.22 9.87
C PRO A 50 -12.85 -6.83 10.12
N THR A 51 -13.71 -5.83 10.36
CA THR A 51 -13.28 -4.50 10.80
C THR A 51 -12.44 -4.59 12.08
N GLY A 52 -11.45 -3.68 12.21
CA GLY A 52 -10.52 -3.71 13.35
C GLY A 52 -9.45 -4.83 13.30
N SER A 53 -9.44 -5.67 12.26
CA SER A 53 -8.39 -6.68 12.05
C SER A 53 -7.03 -6.09 11.63
N GLY A 54 -6.98 -4.79 11.33
CA GLY A 54 -5.76 -4.08 10.95
C GLY A 54 -5.33 -4.34 9.50
N LYS A 55 -6.22 -4.12 8.53
CA LYS A 55 -5.96 -4.29 7.10
C LYS A 55 -4.75 -3.47 6.62
N SER A 56 -4.59 -2.26 7.15
CA SER A 56 -3.45 -1.38 6.81
C SER A 56 -2.09 -2.01 7.14
N ALA A 57 -1.99 -2.79 8.22
CA ALA A 57 -0.75 -3.51 8.56
C ALA A 57 -0.41 -4.58 7.50
N ILE A 58 -1.44 -5.24 6.95
CA ILE A 58 -1.29 -6.23 5.88
C ILE A 58 -0.83 -5.54 4.60
N MET A 59 -1.44 -4.41 4.23
CA MET A 59 -1.02 -3.65 3.04
C MET A 59 0.46 -3.25 3.13
N MET A 60 0.91 -2.73 4.29
CA MET A 60 2.31 -2.36 4.49
C MET A 60 3.24 -3.58 4.46
N ALA A 61 2.89 -4.66 5.15
CA ALA A 61 3.68 -5.89 5.16
C ALA A 61 3.78 -6.52 3.76
N ALA A 62 2.69 -6.47 2.98
CA ALA A 62 2.66 -6.95 1.60
C ALA A 62 3.66 -6.19 0.71
N CYS A 63 3.84 -4.87 0.91
CA CYS A 63 4.86 -4.11 0.17
C CYS A 63 6.27 -4.70 0.34
N PHE A 64 6.64 -5.08 1.56
CA PHE A 64 7.95 -5.70 1.83
C PHE A 64 8.03 -7.14 1.33
N GLU A 65 7.04 -7.96 1.68
CA GLU A 65 7.03 -9.39 1.36
C GLU A 65 7.00 -9.66 -0.15
N LEU A 66 6.27 -8.83 -0.90
CA LEU A 66 6.16 -8.94 -2.36
C LEU A 66 7.13 -8.02 -3.11
N ASN A 67 7.97 -7.26 -2.40
CA ASN A 67 8.95 -6.32 -2.98
C ASN A 67 8.31 -5.30 -3.96
N LEU A 68 7.15 -4.75 -3.57
CA LEU A 68 6.41 -3.74 -4.33
C LEU A 68 7.13 -2.39 -4.21
N LYS A 69 7.35 -1.70 -5.32
CA LYS A 69 8.13 -0.45 -5.35
C LYS A 69 7.23 0.77 -5.51
N LYS A 70 6.20 0.66 -6.34
CA LYS A 70 5.25 1.73 -6.68
C LYS A 70 3.82 1.26 -6.41
N ILE A 71 3.22 1.83 -5.37
CA ILE A 71 1.91 1.40 -4.87
C ILE A 71 0.90 2.53 -5.06
N LEU A 72 -0.27 2.20 -5.58
CA LEU A 72 -1.45 3.07 -5.58
C LEU A 72 -2.46 2.56 -4.56
N ILE A 73 -2.83 3.40 -3.60
CA ILE A 73 -3.87 3.10 -2.61
C ILE A 73 -5.10 3.95 -2.94
N ILE A 74 -6.25 3.30 -3.03
CA ILE A 74 -7.53 3.93 -3.35
C ILE A 74 -8.42 3.89 -2.10
N GLU A 75 -8.85 5.07 -1.66
CA GLU A 75 -9.70 5.27 -0.49
C GLU A 75 -10.97 6.05 -0.83
N PRO A 76 -12.15 5.66 -0.33
CA PRO A 76 -13.43 6.27 -0.69
C PRO A 76 -13.74 7.59 0.03
N SER A 77 -12.91 8.01 0.99
CA SER A 77 -13.14 9.26 1.72
C SER A 77 -11.86 10.05 1.96
N LYS A 78 -12.00 11.37 2.08
CA LYS A 78 -10.88 12.27 2.42
C LYS A 78 -10.23 11.89 3.75
N VAL A 79 -11.03 11.52 4.75
CA VAL A 79 -10.53 11.17 6.09
C VAL A 79 -9.68 9.90 6.04
N LEU A 80 -10.20 8.83 5.42
CA LEU A 80 -9.46 7.57 5.27
C LEU A 80 -8.20 7.75 4.43
N ARG A 81 -8.28 8.53 3.33
CA ARG A 81 -7.13 8.85 2.48
C ARG A 81 -6.00 9.53 3.27
N THR A 82 -6.32 10.52 4.10
CA THR A 82 -5.32 11.19 4.93
C THR A 82 -4.75 10.24 5.99
N GLN A 83 -5.61 9.47 6.67
CA GLN A 83 -5.18 8.49 7.68
C GLN A 83 -4.23 7.44 7.11
N ILE A 84 -4.56 6.81 5.99
CA ILE A 84 -3.70 5.79 5.39
C ILE A 84 -2.39 6.41 4.86
N SER A 85 -2.43 7.66 4.36
CA SER A 85 -1.22 8.38 3.95
C SER A 85 -0.25 8.57 5.11
N GLU A 86 -0.75 9.02 6.28
CA GLU A 86 0.05 9.19 7.50
C GLU A 86 0.57 7.87 8.05
N GLN A 87 -0.25 6.82 8.00
CA GLN A 87 0.13 5.47 8.41
C GLN A 87 1.26 4.92 7.55
N PHE A 88 1.18 5.06 6.21
CA PHE A 88 2.27 4.65 5.31
C PHE A 88 3.50 5.52 5.46
N TYR A 89 3.34 6.84 5.62
CA TYR A 89 4.46 7.77 5.79
C TYR A 89 5.35 7.40 6.99
N ASN A 90 4.74 6.99 8.11
CA ASN A 90 5.47 6.69 9.34
C ASN A 90 5.73 5.19 9.58
N LEU A 91 4.94 4.29 8.97
CA LEU A 91 4.92 2.84 9.23
C LEU A 91 4.78 2.50 10.72
N GLU A 92 4.08 3.36 11.49
CA GLU A 92 4.02 3.30 12.95
C GLU A 92 3.47 1.95 13.45
N ILE A 93 2.49 1.39 12.73
CA ILE A 93 1.91 0.09 13.09
C ILE A 93 2.98 -1.00 13.08
N LEU A 94 3.80 -1.06 12.03
CA LEU A 94 4.85 -2.08 11.88
C LEU A 94 5.98 -1.88 12.89
N LYS A 95 6.32 -0.62 13.22
CA LYS A 95 7.28 -0.29 14.29
C LYS A 95 6.79 -0.77 15.65
N ARG A 96 5.57 -0.37 16.02
CA ARG A 96 4.93 -0.70 17.32
C ARG A 96 4.81 -2.20 17.57
N ILE A 97 4.56 -3.00 16.55
CA ILE A 97 4.44 -4.47 16.69
C ILE A 97 5.79 -5.19 16.57
N GLY A 98 6.89 -4.46 16.36
CA GLY A 98 8.26 -5.01 16.30
C GLY A 98 8.67 -5.56 14.92
N CYS A 99 7.86 -5.39 13.87
CA CYS A 99 8.21 -5.81 12.51
C CYS A 99 9.23 -4.88 11.85
N LEU A 100 9.36 -3.64 12.34
CA LEU A 100 10.38 -2.66 11.95
C LEU A 100 11.00 -2.03 13.19
N SER A 101 12.23 -1.53 13.07
CA SER A 101 12.88 -0.76 14.12
C SER A 101 12.36 0.70 14.15
N GLU A 102 12.45 1.36 15.31
CA GLU A 102 11.96 2.74 15.49
C GLU A 102 12.64 3.75 14.56
N ASP A 103 13.94 3.56 14.29
CA ASP A 103 14.77 4.37 13.41
C ASP A 103 14.54 4.10 11.91
N PHE A 104 13.58 3.23 11.55
CA PHE A 104 13.28 2.96 10.15
C PHE A 104 12.83 4.24 9.43
N PRO A 105 13.36 4.51 8.22
CA PRO A 105 13.11 5.75 7.49
C PRO A 105 11.63 5.91 7.10
N LYS A 106 11.22 7.15 6.88
CA LYS A 106 9.87 7.46 6.44
C LYS A 106 9.68 7.09 4.97
N VAL A 107 8.47 6.68 4.61
CA VAL A 107 8.08 6.37 3.23
C VAL A 107 7.77 7.67 2.50
N LYS A 108 8.17 7.77 1.23
CA LYS A 108 7.77 8.90 0.37
C LYS A 108 6.33 8.67 -0.11
N VAL A 109 5.38 9.36 0.51
CA VAL A 109 3.95 9.23 0.23
C VAL A 109 3.42 10.51 -0.41
N PHE A 110 2.65 10.38 -1.49
CA PHE A 110 1.93 11.49 -2.12
C PHE A 110 0.42 11.32 -1.94
N GLU A 111 -0.22 12.25 -1.22
CA GLU A 111 -1.67 12.29 -1.09
C GLU A 111 -2.28 13.13 -2.22
N VAL A 112 -3.06 12.50 -3.10
CA VAL A 112 -3.74 13.18 -4.20
C VAL A 112 -4.93 14.00 -3.66
N LYS A 113 -4.72 15.30 -3.48
CA LYS A 113 -5.76 16.24 -3.04
C LYS A 113 -6.52 16.90 -4.19
N HIS A 114 -5.90 16.94 -5.37
CA HIS A 114 -6.44 17.55 -6.60
C HIS A 114 -6.12 16.67 -7.80
N ILE A 115 -6.95 16.76 -8.85
CA ILE A 115 -6.71 16.08 -10.13
C ILE A 115 -5.37 16.56 -10.70
N GLN A 116 -4.54 15.62 -11.13
CA GLN A 116 -3.25 15.88 -11.78
C GLN A 116 -3.38 15.80 -13.30
N SER A 117 -2.48 16.45 -14.03
CA SER A 117 -2.35 16.25 -15.47
C SER A 117 -1.61 14.94 -15.79
N THR A 118 -1.81 14.41 -17.00
CA THR A 118 -1.15 13.19 -17.47
C THR A 118 0.37 13.25 -17.30
N ASP A 119 0.98 14.37 -17.66
CA ASP A 119 2.44 14.53 -17.66
C ASP A 119 3.04 14.54 -16.23
N LYS A 120 2.23 14.90 -15.23
CA LYS A 120 2.69 14.97 -13.83
C LYS A 120 2.79 13.61 -13.15
N TRP A 121 2.08 12.59 -13.63
CA TRP A 121 2.08 11.28 -12.98
C TRP A 121 3.46 10.64 -12.96
N ALA A 122 4.21 10.72 -14.07
CA ALA A 122 5.56 10.17 -14.14
C ALA A 122 6.49 10.81 -13.09
N GLU A 123 6.45 12.14 -12.94
CA GLU A 123 7.22 12.87 -11.93
C GLU A 123 6.83 12.46 -10.50
N ILE A 124 5.52 12.37 -10.22
CA ILE A 124 5.01 11.97 -8.91
C ILE A 124 5.49 10.57 -8.54
N PHE A 125 5.37 9.60 -9.45
CA PHE A 125 5.82 8.22 -9.23
C PHE A 125 7.35 8.10 -9.19
N GLN A 126 8.09 9.00 -9.83
CA GLN A 126 9.54 9.05 -9.71
C GLN A 126 9.98 9.45 -8.29
N GLU A 127 9.29 10.42 -7.69
CA GLU A 127 9.63 10.98 -6.38
C GLU A 127 9.04 10.20 -5.20
N HIS A 128 7.94 9.47 -5.40
CA HIS A 128 7.17 8.82 -4.33
C HIS A 128 7.02 7.32 -4.55
N ASP A 129 6.98 6.56 -3.46
CA ASP A 129 6.81 5.10 -3.49
C ASP A 129 5.35 4.70 -3.32
N VAL A 130 4.57 5.53 -2.62
CA VAL A 130 3.15 5.30 -2.36
C VAL A 130 2.36 6.53 -2.77
N ILE A 131 1.34 6.32 -3.60
CA ILE A 131 0.38 7.34 -3.99
C ILE A 131 -0.95 6.94 -3.35
N VAL A 132 -1.61 7.87 -2.66
CA VAL A 132 -2.93 7.63 -2.07
C VAL A 132 -3.94 8.56 -2.70
N ALA A 133 -4.99 8.00 -3.29
CA ALA A 133 -5.95 8.74 -4.09
C ALA A 133 -7.40 8.40 -3.73
N HIS A 134 -8.29 9.33 -4.08
CA HIS A 134 -9.73 9.07 -4.10
C HIS A 134 -10.14 8.69 -5.53
N PRO A 135 -11.10 7.76 -5.75
CA PRO A 135 -11.55 7.38 -7.09
C PRO A 135 -11.82 8.57 -8.02
N ASN A 136 -12.55 9.59 -7.54
CA ASN A 136 -12.88 10.81 -8.29
C ASN A 136 -11.68 11.64 -8.78
N SER A 137 -10.46 11.36 -8.31
CA SER A 137 -9.26 12.10 -8.71
C SER A 137 -8.40 11.39 -9.76
N ILE A 138 -8.65 10.10 -9.98
CA ILE A 138 -7.79 9.23 -10.82
C ILE A 138 -8.56 8.28 -11.74
N SER A 139 -9.86 8.06 -11.50
CA SER A 139 -10.63 7.09 -12.26
C SER A 139 -10.96 7.61 -13.67
N PRO A 140 -10.70 6.83 -14.73
CA PRO A 140 -11.02 7.21 -16.11
C PRO A 140 -12.53 7.35 -16.36
N TYR A 141 -13.37 6.90 -15.43
CA TYR A 141 -14.82 7.06 -15.50
C TYR A 141 -15.26 8.53 -15.43
N TYR A 142 -14.50 9.40 -14.75
CA TYR A 142 -14.87 10.80 -14.56
C TYR A 142 -14.31 11.71 -15.66
N LYS A 143 -15.13 12.64 -16.15
CA LYS A 143 -14.70 13.64 -17.14
C LYS A 143 -13.61 14.55 -16.57
N LYS A 144 -12.61 14.88 -17.38
CA LYS A 144 -11.47 15.75 -17.03
C LYS A 144 -10.56 15.18 -15.93
N VAL A 145 -10.62 13.88 -15.68
CA VAL A 145 -9.65 13.15 -14.88
C VAL A 145 -8.68 12.46 -15.82
N PHE A 146 -7.39 12.55 -15.50
CA PHE A 146 -6.32 11.91 -16.27
C PHE A 146 -5.87 10.66 -15.52
N PRO A 147 -6.15 9.46 -16.06
CA PRO A 147 -5.83 8.22 -15.36
C PRO A 147 -4.32 8.01 -15.25
N ILE A 148 -3.92 7.29 -14.21
CA ILE A 148 -2.52 6.88 -14.00
C ILE A 148 -2.23 5.72 -14.96
N SER A 149 -1.07 5.75 -15.63
CA SER A 149 -0.62 4.63 -16.45
C SER A 149 -0.34 3.39 -15.60
N ALA A 150 -0.85 2.23 -16.00
CA ALA A 150 -0.61 0.96 -15.31
C ALA A 150 0.88 0.59 -15.25
N GLU A 151 1.68 1.04 -16.24
CA GLU A 151 3.13 0.78 -16.29
C GLU A 151 3.92 1.43 -15.16
N LEU A 152 3.33 2.42 -14.47
CA LEU A 152 3.94 3.10 -13.33
C LEU A 152 3.69 2.40 -11.99
N ILE A 153 2.81 1.38 -11.97
CA ILE A 153 2.24 0.82 -10.75
C ILE A 153 2.59 -0.67 -10.65
N ASP A 154 3.17 -1.08 -9.53
CA ASP A 154 3.40 -2.50 -9.24
C ASP A 154 2.18 -3.16 -8.59
N ALA A 155 1.43 -2.40 -7.77
CA ALA A 155 0.23 -2.88 -7.12
C ALA A 155 -0.78 -1.77 -6.85
N ILE A 156 -2.07 -2.14 -6.93
CA ILE A 156 -3.18 -1.31 -6.50
C ILE A 156 -3.80 -1.95 -5.26
N PHE A 157 -3.92 -1.17 -4.19
CA PHE A 157 -4.70 -1.53 -3.02
C PHE A 157 -5.99 -0.72 -3.01
N MET A 158 -7.12 -1.42 -2.87
CA MET A 158 -8.44 -0.80 -2.71
C MET A 158 -8.95 -1.16 -1.32
N ASP A 159 -9.03 -0.20 -0.40
CA ASP A 159 -9.78 -0.41 0.83
C ASP A 159 -11.26 -0.16 0.59
N GLU A 160 -12.10 -0.82 1.39
CA GLU A 160 -13.56 -0.78 1.25
C GLU A 160 -14.06 -1.07 -0.18
N ALA A 161 -13.46 -2.07 -0.84
CA ALA A 161 -13.73 -2.49 -2.23
C ALA A 161 -15.16 -2.98 -2.52
N HIS A 162 -16.09 -2.81 -1.58
CA HIS A 162 -17.52 -3.01 -1.77
C HIS A 162 -18.21 -1.75 -2.34
N HIS A 163 -17.53 -0.61 -2.32
CA HIS A 163 -17.93 0.66 -2.94
C HIS A 163 -17.41 0.79 -4.37
#